data_AF-A0A7U6KN34-F1
#
_entry.id   AF-A0A7U6KN34-F1
#
_cell.length_a   1.000
_cell.length_b   1.000
_cell.length_c   1.000
_cell.angle_alpha   90.00
_cell.angle_beta   90.00
_cell.angle_gamma   90.00
#
_symmetry.space_group_name_H-M   'P 1'
#
loop_
_entity.id
_entity.type
_entity.pdbx_description
1 polymer ?
#
loop_
_entity_poly.entity_id
_entity_poly.type
_entity_poly.pdbx_seq_one_letter_code
_entity_poly.pdbx_strand_id
1 'polypeptide(L)'
;MRQHLKTLKADTNAIVKFSALTRSPIALGGAITTMLSFHDNYGLGMTNFAYNVDPDEWDLIVLCVETAADSVDAMWRGLNNVLVVSPTI
;
A
#
# COMPACT_ATOMS: atom_id res chain seq x y z
N MET A 1 22.61 -30.00 -29.77
CA MET A 1 21.29 -30.04 -29.10
C MET A 1 21.05 -28.67 -28.48
N ARG A 2 20.35 -27.76 -29.17
CA ARG A 2 20.11 -26.38 -28.73
C ARG A 2 18.83 -26.34 -27.88
N GLN A 3 18.92 -26.01 -26.58
CA GLN A 3 17.74 -25.64 -25.81
C GLN A 3 17.46 -24.15 -26.04
N HIS A 4 16.34 -23.89 -26.70
CA HIS A 4 15.81 -22.57 -26.98
C HIS A 4 15.07 -22.10 -25.72
N LEU A 5 15.75 -21.35 -24.85
CA LEU A 5 15.10 -20.65 -23.75
C LEU A 5 14.24 -19.54 -24.35
N LYS A 6 12.93 -19.80 -24.46
CA LYS A 6 11.96 -18.75 -24.75
C LYS A 6 11.88 -17.85 -23.52
N THR A 7 12.49 -16.69 -23.59
CA THR A 7 12.18 -15.58 -22.68
C THR A 7 10.71 -15.23 -22.92
N LEU A 8 9.83 -15.67 -22.01
CA LEU A 8 8.46 -15.23 -21.96
C LEU A 8 8.48 -13.74 -21.65
N LYS A 9 8.34 -12.91 -22.68
CA LYS A 9 8.09 -11.48 -22.51
C LYS A 9 6.69 -11.39 -21.93
N ALA A 10 6.60 -11.13 -20.62
CA ALA A 10 5.32 -10.90 -19.98
C ALA A 10 4.80 -9.56 -20.50
N ASP A 11 3.80 -9.59 -21.39
CA ASP A 11 3.01 -8.42 -21.76
C ASP A 11 2.10 -8.06 -20.58
N THR A 12 2.69 -7.59 -19.47
CA THR A 12 1.94 -7.20 -18.29
C THR A 12 1.63 -5.72 -18.38
N ASN A 13 0.45 -5.38 -18.89
CA ASN A 13 -0.07 -4.01 -18.83
C ASN A 13 -0.53 -3.73 -17.39
N ALA A 14 0.43 -3.52 -16.48
CA ALA A 14 0.16 -3.28 -15.07
C ALA A 14 -0.46 -1.89 -14.87
N ILE A 15 -1.62 -1.83 -14.23
CA ILE A 15 -2.24 -0.56 -13.82
C ILE A 15 -1.63 -0.18 -12.47
N VAL A 16 -0.86 0.90 -12.46
CA VAL A 16 -0.25 1.42 -11.23
C VAL A 16 -1.00 2.67 -10.79
N LYS A 17 -1.51 2.66 -9.56
CA LYS A 17 -2.11 3.82 -8.89
C LYS A 17 -1.23 4.24 -7.73
N PHE A 18 -1.21 5.54 -7.45
CA PHE A 18 -0.51 6.10 -6.29
C PHE A 18 -1.51 6.78 -5.37
N SER A 19 -1.30 6.64 -4.06
CA SER A 19 -2.05 7.35 -3.03
C SER A 19 -1.08 7.85 -1.97
N ALA A 20 -1.37 9.03 -1.42
CA ALA A 20 -0.62 9.62 -0.33
C ALA A 20 -1.43 9.54 0.96
N LEU A 21 -0.73 9.40 2.08
CA LEU A 21 -1.33 9.43 3.40
C LEU A 21 -1.43 10.87 3.88
N THR A 22 -2.50 11.20 4.61
CA THR A 22 -2.64 12.50 5.28
C THR A 22 -3.02 12.33 6.73
N ARG A 23 -2.69 13.33 7.54
CA ARG A 23 -3.09 13.41 8.95
C ARG A 23 -4.31 14.30 9.18
N SER A 24 -4.73 15.04 8.16
CA SER A 24 -5.92 15.87 8.22
C SER A 24 -7.12 15.11 7.67
N PRO A 25 -8.19 14.89 8.45
CA PRO A 25 -9.38 14.24 7.95
C PRO A 25 -10.08 15.13 6.91
N ILE A 26 -10.50 14.50 5.81
CA ILE A 26 -11.27 15.09 4.73
C ILE A 26 -12.63 14.40 4.76
N ALA A 27 -13.71 15.19 4.74
CA ALA A 27 -15.05 14.64 4.74
C ALA A 27 -15.29 13.79 3.48
N LEU A 28 -15.98 12.67 3.65
CA LEU A 28 -16.52 11.91 2.53
C LEU A 28 -17.55 12.76 1.77
N GLY A 29 -17.62 12.58 0.45
CA GLY A 29 -18.52 13.29 -0.44
C GLY A 29 -17.86 13.69 -1.76
N GLY A 30 -18.69 13.96 -2.77
CA GLY A 30 -18.22 14.28 -4.11
C GLY A 30 -17.35 13.15 -4.68
N ALA A 31 -16.07 13.44 -4.95
CA ALA A 31 -15.12 12.47 -5.51
C ALA A 31 -14.44 11.57 -4.45
N ILE A 32 -14.63 11.83 -3.16
CA ILE A 32 -14.05 11.05 -2.06
C ILE A 32 -15.14 10.11 -1.52
N THR A 33 -15.00 8.83 -1.81
CA THR A 33 -16.04 7.81 -1.58
C THR A 33 -15.70 6.86 -0.45
N THR A 34 -14.41 6.56 -0.23
CA THR A 34 -13.95 5.71 0.87
C THR A 34 -12.84 6.39 1.68
N MET A 35 -12.75 6.06 2.95
CA MET A 35 -11.71 6.52 3.87
C MET A 35 -11.21 5.34 4.70
N LEU A 36 -9.93 5.06 4.57
CA LEU A 36 -9.19 4.11 5.40
C LEU A 36 -8.49 4.92 6.51
N SER A 37 -8.67 4.52 7.76
CA SER A 37 -8.09 5.19 8.94
C SER A 37 -7.26 4.20 9.75
N PHE A 38 -6.03 4.57 10.12
CA PHE A 38 -5.09 3.70 10.84
C PHE A 38 -4.08 4.52 11.65
N HIS A 39 -3.41 3.90 12.61
CA HIS A 39 -2.39 4.59 13.42
C HIS A 39 -1.13 4.88 12.61
N ASP A 40 -0.40 5.92 12.98
CA ASP A 40 0.87 6.23 12.38
C ASP A 40 1.93 5.15 12.67
N ASN A 41 2.87 5.02 11.74
CA ASN A 41 3.95 4.03 11.85
C ASN A 41 5.09 4.48 12.77
N TYR A 42 5.01 5.69 13.36
CA TYR A 42 6.01 6.25 14.28
C TYR A 42 5.66 6.03 15.76
N GLY A 43 4.50 5.43 16.05
CA GLY A 43 4.06 5.16 17.43
C GLY A 43 3.61 6.41 18.19
N LEU A 44 3.24 7.49 17.50
CA LEU A 44 2.81 8.76 18.12
C LEU A 44 1.31 8.79 18.44
N GLY A 45 0.57 7.73 18.10
CA GLY A 45 -0.88 7.63 18.34
C GLY A 45 -1.71 8.56 17.46
N MET A 46 -1.13 9.05 16.37
CA MET A 46 -1.74 9.96 15.42
C MET A 46 -2.41 9.15 14.32
N THR A 47 -3.59 9.58 13.88
CA THR A 47 -4.31 8.90 12.80
C THR A 47 -3.78 9.35 11.44
N ASN A 48 -3.54 8.38 10.56
CA ASN A 48 -3.36 8.57 9.13
C ASN A 48 -4.64 8.17 8.39
N PHE A 49 -4.89 8.86 7.28
CA PHE A 49 -6.02 8.63 6.38
C PHE A 49 -5.52 8.36 4.97
N ALA A 50 -6.11 7.36 4.30
CA ALA A 50 -6.01 7.15 2.86
C ALA A 50 -7.42 7.17 2.27
N TYR A 51 -7.61 7.82 1.11
CA TYR A 51 -8.92 7.98 0.49
C TYR A 51 -9.00 7.25 -0.83
N ASN A 52 -10.18 6.73 -1.15
CA ASN A 52 -10.42 5.92 -2.36
C ASN A 52 -9.42 4.77 -2.47
N VAL A 53 -9.06 4.19 -1.33
CA VAL A 53 -8.23 2.99 -1.19
C VAL A 53 -9.05 1.92 -0.50
N ASP A 54 -9.40 0.90 -1.26
CA ASP A 54 -10.02 -0.35 -0.82
C ASP A 54 -9.07 -1.52 -1.10
N PRO A 55 -8.34 -2.06 -0.12
CA PRO A 55 -7.28 -3.06 -0.35
C PRO A 55 -7.63 -4.25 -1.26
N ASP A 56 -8.91 -4.60 -1.39
CA ASP A 56 -9.39 -5.69 -2.26
C ASP A 56 -9.36 -5.33 -3.77
N GLU A 57 -9.26 -4.05 -4.15
CA GLU A 57 -9.11 -3.63 -5.55
C GLU A 57 -7.67 -3.75 -6.09
N TRP A 58 -6.71 -4.17 -5.26
CA TRP A 58 -5.30 -4.28 -5.63
C TRP A 58 -4.79 -5.72 -5.51
N ASP A 59 -4.13 -6.22 -6.55
CA ASP A 59 -3.41 -7.50 -6.47
C ASP A 59 -2.18 -7.42 -5.55
N LEU A 60 -1.54 -6.23 -5.49
CA LEU A 60 -0.37 -5.96 -4.68
C LEU A 60 -0.38 -4.50 -4.21
N ILE A 61 -0.18 -4.30 -2.91
CA ILE A 61 0.01 -3.00 -2.27
C ILE A 61 1.46 -2.92 -1.81
N VAL A 62 2.18 -1.90 -2.28
CA VAL A 62 3.55 -1.61 -1.82
C VAL A 62 3.50 -0.44 -0.84
N LEU A 63 3.73 -0.73 0.44
CA LEU A 63 3.72 0.27 1.50
C LEU A 63 5.16 0.67 1.84
N CYS A 64 5.58 1.84 1.37
CA CYS A 64 6.88 2.42 1.70
C CYS A 64 6.80 3.16 3.03
N VAL A 65 7.65 2.81 3.98
CA VAL A 65 7.72 3.45 5.30
C VAL A 65 9.16 3.80 5.63
N GLU A 66 9.35 4.84 6.43
CA GLU A 66 10.67 5.24 6.93
C GLU A 66 11.05 4.55 8.25
N THR A 67 10.10 3.82 8.84
CA THR A 67 10.22 3.14 10.13
C THR A 67 10.42 1.63 9.94
N ALA A 68 10.71 0.89 11.01
CA ALA A 68 10.83 -0.57 10.94
C ALA A 68 9.50 -1.21 10.49
N ALA A 69 9.57 -2.33 9.75
CA ALA A 69 8.37 -2.98 9.20
C ALA A 69 7.34 -3.42 10.27
N ASP A 70 7.80 -3.74 11.48
CA ASP A 70 6.96 -4.13 12.61
C ASP A 70 6.21 -2.96 13.26
N SER A 71 6.61 -1.71 12.97
CA SER A 71 5.94 -0.50 13.44
C SER A 71 4.70 -0.15 12.62
N VAL A 72 4.49 -0.81 11.48
CA VAL A 72 3.33 -0.61 10.63
C VAL A 72 2.05 -1.03 11.36
N ASP A 73 0.98 -0.24 11.22
CA ASP A 73 -0.31 -0.54 11.84
C ASP A 73 -0.80 -1.95 11.47
N ALA A 74 -1.42 -2.63 12.44
CA ALA A 74 -1.89 -4.01 12.29
C ALA A 74 -2.90 -4.18 11.15
N MET A 75 -3.65 -3.12 10.78
CA MET A 75 -4.55 -3.12 9.64
C MET A 75 -3.80 -3.46 8.35
N TRP A 76 -2.67 -2.79 8.08
CA TRP A 76 -1.87 -3.07 6.88
C TRP A 76 -1.19 -4.44 6.95
N ARG A 77 -0.66 -4.83 8.13
CA ARG A 77 -0.01 -6.13 8.32
C ARG A 77 -0.98 -7.32 8.25
N GLY A 78 -2.28 -7.08 8.45
CA GLY A 78 -3.32 -8.08 8.37
C GLY A 78 -3.75 -8.42 6.93
N LEU A 79 -3.30 -7.64 5.94
CA LEU A 79 -3.62 -7.85 4.54
C LEU A 79 -2.67 -8.85 3.90
N ASN A 80 -3.22 -9.78 3.11
CA ASN A 80 -2.45 -10.85 2.46
C ASN A 80 -1.68 -10.39 1.21
N ASN A 81 -1.94 -9.17 0.75
CA ASN A 81 -1.44 -8.58 -0.49
C ASN A 81 -0.57 -7.33 -0.25
N VAL A 82 -0.03 -7.13 0.96
CA VAL A 82 0.84 -5.99 1.29
C VAL A 82 2.30 -6.40 1.35
N LEU A 83 3.15 -5.70 0.58
CA LEU A 83 4.59 -5.70 0.71
C LEU A 83 5.02 -4.43 1.44
N VAL A 84 5.57 -4.57 2.65
CA VAL A 84 6.16 -3.45 3.38
C VAL A 84 7.61 -3.26 2.94
N VAL A 85 7.93 -2.05 2.47
CA VAL A 85 9.30 -1.62 2.13
C VAL A 85 9.76 -0.65 3.22
N SER A 86 10.64 -1.14 4.09
CA SER A 86 11.21 -0.40 5.22
C SER A 86 12.74 -0.35 5.14
N PRO A 87 13.42 0.58 5.86
CA PRO A 87 14.86 0.55 6.00
C PRO A 87 15.34 -0.75 6.64
N THR A 88 16.50 -1.25 6.22
CA THR A 88 17.25 -2.29 6.93
C THR A 88 18.10 -1.61 7.98
N ILE A 89 17.69 -1.70 9.25
CA ILE A 89 18.41 -1.11 10.39
C ILE A 89 19.38 -2.14 10.95
#